data_AF-A0A340WRM9-F1
#
_entry.id   AF-A0A340WRM9-F1
#
_cell.length_a   1.000
_cell.length_b   1.000
_cell.length_c   1.000
_cell.angle_alpha   90.00
_cell.angle_beta   90.00
_cell.angle_gamma   90.00
#
_symmetry.space_group_name_H-M   'P 1'
#
loop_
_entity.id
_entity.type
_entity.pdbx_description
1 polymer ?
#
loop_
_entity_poly.entity_id
_entity_poly.type
_entity_poly.pdbx_seq_one_letter_code
_entity_poly.pdbx_strand_id
1 'polypeptide(L)'
;MKDSGFLHHEALTEALPGDHVGFNVKDVSVKDVHRGSVAGDPIRSKNDPPMEAAGFTAQVIILNHQGQIRAGYAPVLDCHTAYIACKFAELKEKIDCLSGSKLEDGPKFLKSGDAAIVDMVPGKPMCFESFSDYPPLGHFAVRDTRQMVAVGVIKVVDKKAAGAGKVTKSAQKAQKAE
;
A
#
# COMPACT_ATOMS: atom_id res chain seq x y z
N MET A 1 -22.78 0.06 -5.25
CA MET A 1 -22.73 1.51 -4.93
C MET A 1 -23.71 2.29 -5.81
N LYS A 2 -24.69 2.99 -5.21
CA LYS A 2 -25.45 4.09 -5.84
C LYS A 2 -25.30 5.29 -4.91
N ASP A 3 -24.09 5.82 -4.83
CA ASP A 3 -23.82 7.07 -4.12
C ASP A 3 -23.14 8.01 -5.13
N SER A 4 -23.69 9.21 -5.25
CA SER A 4 -23.37 10.22 -6.26
C SER A 4 -21.88 10.57 -6.20
N GLY A 5 -21.12 10.18 -7.24
CA GLY A 5 -19.76 10.66 -7.45
C GLY A 5 -19.80 12.07 -8.05
N PHE A 6 -18.79 12.89 -7.77
CA PHE A 6 -18.64 14.21 -8.40
C PHE A 6 -17.29 14.28 -9.12
N LEU A 7 -17.31 14.63 -10.40
CA LEU A 7 -16.13 14.96 -11.21
C LEU A 7 -16.31 16.39 -11.71
N HIS A 8 -15.38 17.30 -11.40
CA HIS A 8 -15.43 18.69 -11.87
C HIS A 8 -16.81 19.39 -11.68
N HIS A 9 -17.43 19.22 -10.50
CA HIS A 9 -18.75 19.76 -10.12
C HIS A 9 -19.97 19.19 -10.87
N GLU A 10 -19.82 18.09 -11.61
CA GLU A 10 -20.93 17.36 -12.22
C GLU A 10 -21.17 16.03 -11.49
N ALA A 11 -22.44 15.70 -11.28
CA ALA A 11 -22.83 14.44 -10.63
C ALA A 11 -22.68 13.29 -11.62
N LEU A 12 -21.90 12.28 -11.25
CA LEU A 12 -21.69 11.06 -12.01
C LEU A 12 -22.56 9.91 -11.47
N THR A 13 -23.11 9.12 -12.39
CA THR A 13 -23.85 7.89 -12.08
C THR A 13 -22.90 6.76 -11.69
N GLU A 14 -21.72 6.71 -12.31
CA GLU A 14 -20.64 5.78 -12.01
C GLU A 14 -19.30 6.45 -12.26
N ALA A 15 -18.24 5.97 -11.59
CA ALA A 15 -16.87 6.40 -11.79
C ALA A 15 -16.06 5.23 -12.34
N LEU A 16 -15.25 5.50 -13.37
CA LEU A 16 -14.40 4.50 -14.02
C LEU A 16 -12.95 4.61 -13.52
N PRO A 17 -12.13 3.56 -13.70
CA PRO A 17 -10.71 3.62 -13.36
C PRO A 17 -10.02 4.80 -14.07
N GLY A 18 -9.42 5.70 -13.28
CA GLY A 18 -8.78 6.93 -13.77
C GLY A 18 -9.51 8.22 -13.41
N ASP A 19 -10.78 8.14 -13.00
CA ASP A 19 -11.56 9.32 -12.64
C ASP A 19 -11.17 9.86 -11.24
N HIS A 20 -10.90 11.16 -11.16
CA HIS A 20 -10.64 11.85 -9.90
C HIS A 20 -11.94 12.36 -9.27
N VAL A 21 -12.60 11.50 -8.50
CA VAL A 21 -13.94 11.78 -7.96
C VAL A 21 -13.96 12.06 -6.45
N GLY A 22 -14.90 12.91 -6.03
CA GLY A 22 -15.38 12.94 -4.65
C GLY A 22 -16.67 12.13 -4.52
N PHE A 23 -16.85 11.38 -3.43
CA PHE A 23 -18.09 10.65 -3.16
C PHE A 23 -18.52 10.85 -1.70
N ASN A 24 -19.83 10.77 -1.46
CA ASN A 24 -20.41 10.96 -0.15
C ASN A 24 -20.60 9.62 0.57
N VAL A 25 -20.19 9.53 1.83
CA VAL A 25 -20.38 8.34 2.69
C VAL A 25 -21.21 8.72 3.90
N LYS A 26 -22.22 7.91 4.22
CA LYS A 26 -23.10 8.12 5.38
C LYS A 26 -22.58 7.41 6.62
N ASP A 27 -22.79 8.02 7.78
CA ASP A 27 -22.45 7.47 9.11
C ASP A 27 -20.94 7.22 9.35
N VAL A 28 -20.07 7.93 8.65
CA VAL A 28 -18.61 7.91 8.82
C VAL A 28 -18.11 9.30 9.20
N SER A 29 -17.29 9.42 10.25
CA SER A 29 -16.72 10.71 10.65
C SER A 29 -15.49 11.05 9.81
N VAL A 30 -15.26 12.34 9.56
CA VAL A 30 -14.00 12.84 8.98
C VAL A 30 -12.77 12.50 9.81
N LYS A 31 -12.94 12.16 11.10
CA LYS A 31 -11.86 11.72 11.98
C LYS A 31 -11.48 10.25 11.79
N ASP A 32 -12.38 9.45 11.18
CA ASP A 32 -12.21 8.01 10.99
C ASP A 32 -11.52 7.68 9.66
N VAL A 33 -11.41 8.66 8.75
CA VAL A 33 -10.80 8.50 7.42
C VAL A 33 -9.69 9.53 7.27
N HIS A 34 -8.55 9.11 6.75
CA HIS A 34 -7.41 9.99 6.52
C HIS A 34 -6.83 9.78 5.13
N ARG A 35 -5.97 10.71 4.70
CA ARG A 35 -5.19 10.52 3.48
C ARG A 35 -4.39 9.21 3.59
N GLY A 36 -4.42 8.40 2.53
CA GLY A 36 -3.83 7.06 2.53
C GLY A 36 -4.81 5.94 2.92
N SER A 37 -6.04 6.23 3.34
CA SER A 37 -7.08 5.21 3.44
C SER A 37 -7.47 4.70 2.05
N VAL A 38 -7.72 3.39 1.93
CA VAL A 38 -8.14 2.74 0.68
C VAL A 38 -9.60 2.32 0.84
N ALA A 39 -10.44 2.73 -0.11
CA ALA A 39 -11.85 2.34 -0.15
C ALA A 39 -12.04 1.23 -1.19
N GLY A 40 -12.82 0.21 -0.83
CA GLY A 40 -13.22 -0.88 -1.73
C GLY A 40 -14.69 -1.23 -1.52
N ASP A 41 -15.34 -1.71 -2.57
CA ASP A 41 -16.72 -2.21 -2.49
C ASP A 41 -16.69 -3.66 -2.00
N PRO A 42 -17.19 -3.98 -0.79
CA PRO A 42 -17.15 -5.33 -0.25
C PRO A 42 -17.98 -6.34 -1.05
N ILE A 43 -18.92 -5.89 -1.90
CA ILE A 43 -19.81 -6.74 -2.69
C ILE A 43 -19.18 -7.03 -4.07
N ARG A 44 -18.59 -6.01 -4.71
CA ARG A 44 -17.97 -6.16 -6.04
C ARG A 44 -16.52 -6.62 -6.01
N SER A 45 -15.83 -6.54 -4.87
CA SER A 45 -14.45 -6.99 -4.74
C SER A 45 -14.28 -8.51 -4.62
N LYS A 46 -15.29 -9.33 -4.96
CA LYS A 46 -15.24 -10.81 -4.85
C LYS A 46 -14.80 -11.30 -3.46
N ASN A 47 -15.24 -10.64 -2.38
CA ASN A 47 -14.80 -10.89 -1.00
C ASN A 47 -13.31 -10.58 -0.71
N ASP A 48 -12.65 -9.74 -1.50
CA ASP A 48 -11.32 -9.19 -1.19
C ASP A 48 -11.42 -7.70 -0.81
N PRO A 49 -11.94 -7.37 0.39
CA PRO A 49 -11.89 -5.98 0.86
C PRO A 49 -10.44 -5.55 1.10
N PRO A 50 -10.12 -4.26 0.96
CA PRO A 50 -8.81 -3.75 1.35
C PRO A 50 -8.59 -3.99 2.85
N MET A 51 -7.45 -4.56 3.21
CA MET A 51 -7.12 -4.96 4.59
C MET A 51 -5.81 -4.32 5.06
N GLU A 52 -5.68 -4.14 6.38
CA GLU A 52 -4.43 -3.71 6.98
C GLU A 52 -3.32 -4.73 6.69
N ALA A 53 -2.15 -4.28 6.27
CA ALA A 53 -0.96 -5.12 6.17
C ALA A 53 -0.29 -5.24 7.55
N ALA A 54 -0.05 -6.47 8.00
CA ALA A 54 0.84 -6.75 9.13
C ALA A 54 2.32 -6.58 8.73
N GLY A 55 2.62 -6.92 7.48
CA GLY A 55 3.92 -6.79 6.84
C GLY A 55 3.80 -7.08 5.35
N PHE A 56 4.87 -6.85 4.60
CA PHE A 56 4.90 -7.20 3.18
C PHE A 56 6.33 -7.49 2.72
N THR A 57 6.46 -8.39 1.75
CA THR A 57 7.71 -8.67 1.07
C THR A 57 7.74 -7.87 -0.24
N ALA A 58 8.79 -7.08 -0.42
CA ALA A 58 8.97 -6.23 -1.59
C ALA A 58 10.32 -6.47 -2.26
N GLN A 59 10.35 -6.26 -3.57
CA GLN A 59 11.58 -6.07 -4.32
C GLN A 59 11.91 -4.58 -4.34
N VAL A 60 13.10 -4.22 -3.89
CA VAL A 60 13.58 -2.84 -3.84
C VAL A 60 14.85 -2.68 -4.67
N ILE A 61 15.01 -1.52 -5.29
CA ILE A 61 16.21 -1.10 -5.98
C ILE A 61 16.72 0.15 -5.28
N ILE A 62 17.94 0.09 -4.77
CA ILE A 62 18.57 1.21 -4.08
C ILE A 62 19.17 2.15 -5.11
N LEU A 63 18.78 3.43 -5.03
CA LEU A 63 19.19 4.48 -5.95
C LEU A 63 20.38 5.24 -5.35
N ASN A 64 20.17 6.48 -4.92
CA ASN A 64 21.24 7.40 -4.53
C ASN A 64 21.35 7.55 -3.00
N HIS A 65 21.58 6.45 -2.29
CA HIS A 65 21.76 6.48 -0.83
C HIS A 65 23.24 6.71 -0.47
N GLN A 66 23.56 7.72 0.35
CA GLN A 66 24.95 8.10 0.67
C GLN A 66 25.65 7.15 1.67
N GLY A 67 24.94 6.15 2.19
CA GLY A 67 25.47 5.16 3.13
C GLY A 67 25.02 3.74 2.83
N GLN A 68 24.93 2.93 3.88
CA GLN A 68 24.47 1.54 3.82
C GLN A 68 23.11 1.39 4.48
N ILE A 69 22.19 0.69 3.82
CA ILE A 69 20.89 0.33 4.39
C ILE A 69 21.04 -1.01 5.10
N ARG A 70 20.56 -1.11 6.34
CA ARG A 70 20.63 -2.31 7.16
C ARG A 70 19.24 -2.68 7.66
N ALA A 71 19.07 -3.93 8.09
CA ALA A 71 17.89 -4.34 8.85
C ALA A 71 17.69 -3.39 10.03
N GLY A 72 16.45 -2.93 10.21
CA GLY A 72 16.09 -1.90 11.19
C GLY A 72 15.96 -0.49 10.62
N TYR A 73 16.45 -0.22 9.41
CA TYR A 73 16.28 1.07 8.74
C TYR A 73 14.80 1.39 8.53
N ALA A 74 14.36 2.60 8.90
CA ALA A 74 12.94 2.98 8.91
C ALA A 74 12.68 4.30 8.15
N PRO A 75 12.84 4.31 6.82
CA PRO A 75 12.55 5.48 5.98
C PRO A 75 11.04 5.68 5.80
N VAL A 76 10.67 6.76 5.12
CA VAL A 76 9.28 7.01 4.73
C VAL A 76 9.00 6.47 3.34
N LEU A 77 7.88 5.77 3.17
CA LEU A 77 7.38 5.27 1.91
C LEU A 77 6.26 6.17 1.41
N ASP A 78 6.40 6.56 0.14
CA ASP A 78 5.30 7.06 -0.67
C ASP A 78 4.70 5.87 -1.42
N CYS A 79 3.48 5.48 -1.06
CA CYS A 79 2.71 4.48 -1.80
C CYS A 79 1.35 5.09 -2.07
N HIS A 80 0.86 5.06 -3.31
CA HIS A 80 -0.37 5.74 -3.73
C HIS A 80 -0.46 7.20 -3.20
N THR A 81 -1.38 7.44 -2.27
CA THR A 81 -1.64 8.69 -1.56
C THR A 81 -1.11 8.68 -0.12
N ALA A 82 -0.63 7.54 0.37
CA ALA A 82 -0.08 7.36 1.69
C ALA A 82 1.37 7.82 1.81
N TYR A 83 1.70 8.29 3.01
CA TYR A 83 3.02 8.75 3.42
C TYR A 83 3.31 8.17 4.81
N ILE A 84 4.07 7.09 4.87
CA ILE A 84 4.23 6.31 6.11
C ILE A 84 5.64 5.81 6.33
N ALA A 85 6.12 5.84 7.57
CA ALA A 85 7.39 5.20 7.92
C ALA A 85 7.22 3.67 7.92
N CYS A 86 8.06 2.96 7.16
CA CYS A 86 8.12 1.50 7.18
C CYS A 86 9.53 1.04 7.52
N LYS A 87 9.61 0.05 8.40
CA LYS A 87 10.87 -0.56 8.81
C LYS A 87 11.24 -1.67 7.84
N PHE A 88 12.48 -1.65 7.36
CA PHE A 88 13.14 -2.79 6.71
C PHE A 88 13.41 -3.83 7.81
N ALA A 89 12.49 -4.76 8.00
CA ALA A 89 12.56 -5.75 9.08
C ALA A 89 13.69 -6.73 8.82
N GLU A 90 13.74 -7.27 7.61
CA GLU A 90 14.73 -8.27 7.19
C GLU A 90 15.14 -8.02 5.74
N LEU A 91 16.44 -8.17 5.48
CA LEU A 91 17.00 -8.17 4.13
C LEU A 91 17.15 -9.63 3.71
N LYS A 92 16.17 -10.17 2.97
CA LYS A 92 16.12 -11.60 2.65
C LYS A 92 17.18 -11.98 1.64
N GLU A 93 17.21 -11.29 0.51
CA GLU A 93 18.06 -11.69 -0.61
C GLU A 93 18.56 -10.47 -1.35
N LYS A 94 19.80 -10.50 -1.80
CA LYS A 94 20.28 -9.61 -2.85
C LYS A 94 20.01 -10.27 -4.19
N ILE A 95 19.50 -9.50 -5.14
CA ILE A 95 19.16 -9.99 -6.48
C ILE A 95 19.80 -9.12 -7.55
N ASP A 96 19.94 -9.68 -8.74
CA ASP A 96 20.25 -8.91 -9.93
C ASP A 96 19.01 -8.13 -10.40
N CYS A 97 19.18 -6.84 -10.71
CA CYS A 97 18.06 -5.94 -11.01
C CYS A 97 17.38 -6.24 -12.36
N LEU A 98 18.09 -6.88 -13.29
CA LEU A 98 17.60 -7.17 -14.65
C LEU A 98 17.00 -8.56 -14.75
N SER A 99 17.74 -9.57 -14.30
CA SER A 99 17.34 -10.98 -14.37
C SER A 99 16.48 -11.44 -13.20
N GLY A 100 16.49 -10.73 -12.07
CA GLY A 100 15.83 -11.13 -10.83
C GLY A 100 16.46 -12.34 -10.15
N SER A 101 17.62 -12.80 -10.63
CA SER A 101 18.33 -13.95 -10.06
C SER A 101 18.96 -13.61 -8.70
N LYS A 102 18.94 -14.57 -7.78
CA LYS A 102 19.53 -14.44 -6.43
C LYS A 102 21.05 -14.38 -6.52
N LEU A 103 21.63 -13.35 -5.90
CA LEU A 103 23.07 -13.14 -5.81
C LEU A 103 23.63 -13.49 -4.43
N GLU A 104 22.92 -13.12 -3.37
CA GLU A 104 23.35 -13.32 -1.97
C GLU A 104 22.14 -13.59 -1.09
N ASP A 105 22.29 -14.48 -0.11
CA ASP A 105 21.29 -14.77 0.90
C ASP A 105 21.59 -14.00 2.18
N GLY A 106 20.58 -13.35 2.76
CA GLY A 106 20.70 -12.59 4.01
C GLY A 106 21.78 -11.50 4.00
N PRO A 107 21.82 -10.56 3.03
CA PRO A 107 22.86 -9.55 2.97
C PRO A 107 22.87 -8.66 4.23
N LYS A 108 24.07 -8.41 4.79
CA LYS A 108 24.22 -7.58 6.00
C LYS A 108 23.87 -6.11 5.79
N PHE A 109 23.99 -5.63 4.55
CA PHE A 109 23.63 -4.28 4.15
C PHE A 109 23.39 -4.19 2.64
N LEU A 110 22.68 -3.15 2.22
CA LEU A 110 22.50 -2.77 0.81
C LEU A 110 23.14 -1.40 0.55
N LYS A 111 23.64 -1.20 -0.66
CA LYS A 111 24.19 0.08 -1.14
C LYS A 111 23.54 0.50 -2.45
N SER A 112 23.80 1.73 -2.87
CA SER A 112 23.39 2.27 -4.17
C SER A 112 23.71 1.33 -5.33
N GLY A 113 22.71 1.07 -6.18
CA GLY A 113 22.76 0.12 -7.30
C GLY A 113 22.34 -1.30 -6.97
N ASP A 114 22.25 -1.68 -5.69
CA ASP A 114 21.81 -3.02 -5.30
C ASP A 114 20.29 -3.17 -5.48
N ALA A 115 19.86 -4.35 -5.91
CA ALA A 115 18.48 -4.78 -5.81
C ALA A 115 18.36 -5.88 -4.76
N ALA A 116 17.23 -5.92 -4.03
CA ALA A 116 17.03 -6.87 -2.96
C ALA A 116 15.56 -7.22 -2.76
N ILE A 117 15.32 -8.41 -2.21
CA ILE A 117 14.06 -8.79 -1.60
C ILE A 117 14.14 -8.47 -0.11
N VAL A 118 13.19 -7.68 0.36
CA VAL A 118 13.14 -7.19 1.75
C VAL A 118 11.76 -7.41 2.33
N ASP A 119 11.73 -7.79 3.61
CA ASP A 119 10.50 -7.77 4.40
C ASP A 119 10.38 -6.43 5.10
N MET A 120 9.20 -5.84 4.97
CA MET A 120 8.90 -4.52 5.47
C MET A 120 7.71 -4.56 6.42
N VAL A 121 7.79 -3.76 7.49
CA VAL A 121 6.72 -3.63 8.47
C VAL A 121 6.33 -2.16 8.58
N PRO A 122 5.05 -1.82 8.34
CA PRO A 122 4.60 -0.44 8.46
C PRO A 122 4.54 0.00 9.93
N GLY A 123 4.97 1.22 10.22
CA GLY A 123 4.98 1.79 11.58
C GLY A 123 3.59 2.23 12.07
N LYS A 124 2.61 2.35 11.16
CA LYS A 124 1.19 2.62 11.46
C LYS A 124 0.30 1.70 10.61
N PRO A 125 -0.95 1.46 11.01
CA PRO A 125 -1.88 0.67 10.21
C PRO A 125 -2.07 1.27 8.82
N MET A 126 -1.91 0.44 7.79
CA MET A 126 -2.03 0.84 6.39
C MET A 126 -2.40 -0.34 5.51
N CYS A 127 -3.11 -0.07 4.42
CA CYS A 127 -3.43 -1.06 3.39
C CYS A 127 -2.33 -1.04 2.34
N PHE A 128 -1.80 -2.21 2.01
CA PHE A 128 -0.94 -2.42 0.86
C PHE A 128 -1.48 -3.61 0.07
N GLU A 129 -1.21 -3.64 -1.23
CA GLU A 129 -1.60 -4.76 -2.08
C GLU A 129 -0.41 -5.21 -2.93
N SER A 130 -0.48 -6.44 -3.43
CA SER A 130 0.55 -6.95 -4.35
C SER A 130 0.53 -6.15 -5.65
N PHE A 131 1.69 -5.92 -6.26
CA PHE A 131 1.78 -5.25 -7.55
C PHE A 131 1.12 -6.05 -8.67
N SER A 132 1.13 -7.37 -8.57
CA SER A 132 0.51 -8.26 -9.56
C SER A 132 -1.02 -8.15 -9.56
N ASP A 133 -1.63 -7.99 -8.39
CA ASP A 133 -3.09 -7.90 -8.25
C ASP A 133 -3.59 -6.47 -8.44
N TYR A 134 -2.92 -5.50 -7.81
CA TYR A 134 -3.29 -4.08 -7.84
C TYR A 134 -2.04 -3.20 -8.06
N PRO A 135 -1.57 -3.05 -9.32
CA PRO A 135 -0.36 -2.29 -9.64
C PRO A 135 -0.28 -0.87 -9.03
N PRO A 136 -1.37 -0.07 -8.99
CA PRO A 136 -1.34 1.27 -8.38
C PRO A 136 -1.09 1.29 -6.87
N LEU A 137 -1.34 0.18 -6.17
CA LEU A 137 -1.17 0.02 -4.72
C LEU A 137 0.09 -0.79 -4.36
N GLY A 138 0.72 -1.44 -5.34
CA GLY A 138 1.90 -2.28 -5.13
C GLY A 138 3.22 -1.60 -5.50
N HIS A 139 3.23 -0.38 -6.03
CA HIS A 139 4.46 0.38 -6.29
C HIS A 139 4.68 1.46 -5.23
N PHE A 140 5.91 1.60 -4.75
CA PHE A 140 6.25 2.62 -3.76
C PHE A 140 7.63 3.24 -3.99
N ALA A 141 7.80 4.46 -3.51
CA ALA A 141 9.09 5.13 -3.44
C ALA A 141 9.53 5.23 -1.98
N VAL A 142 10.81 4.98 -1.74
CA VAL A 142 11.43 5.12 -0.41
C VAL A 142 12.17 6.44 -0.36
N ARG A 143 11.85 7.26 0.63
CA ARG A 143 12.49 8.55 0.88
C ARG A 143 13.16 8.62 2.24
N ASP A 144 14.31 9.26 2.24
CA ASP A 144 15.04 9.65 3.45
C ASP A 144 15.54 11.07 3.30
N THR A 145 15.37 11.89 4.34
CA THR A 145 15.70 13.33 4.32
C THR A 145 15.18 14.07 3.07
N ARG A 146 13.99 13.69 2.58
CA ARG A 146 13.32 14.19 1.35
C ARG A 146 13.96 13.79 0.02
N GLN A 147 15.05 13.02 0.04
CA GLN A 147 15.64 12.43 -1.16
C GLN A 147 15.03 11.05 -1.41
N MET A 148 14.80 10.70 -2.67
CA MET A 148 14.43 9.34 -3.06
C MET A 148 15.68 8.45 -3.01
N VAL A 149 15.65 7.44 -2.15
CA VAL A 149 16.80 6.55 -1.88
C VAL A 149 16.57 5.14 -2.44
N ALA A 150 15.32 4.75 -2.67
CA ALA A 150 14.96 3.48 -3.29
C ALA A 150 13.60 3.58 -3.98
N VAL A 151 13.34 2.65 -4.88
CA VAL A 151 11.99 2.34 -5.41
C VAL A 151 11.72 0.86 -5.21
N GLY A 152 10.45 0.49 -5.08
CA GLY A 152 10.11 -0.90 -4.88
C GLY A 152 8.74 -1.30 -5.38
N VAL A 153 8.60 -2.60 -5.58
CA VAL A 153 7.35 -3.27 -5.92
C VAL A 153 7.04 -4.34 -4.89
N ILE A 154 5.81 -4.34 -4.40
CA ILE A 154 5.31 -5.29 -3.42
C ILE A 154 5.01 -6.61 -4.14
N LYS A 155 5.63 -7.70 -3.67
CA LYS A 155 5.41 -9.04 -4.21
C LYS A 155 4.30 -9.75 -3.47
N VAL A 156 4.33 -9.68 -2.13
CA VAL A 156 3.40 -10.39 -1.25
C VAL A 156 3.08 -9.48 -0.07
N VAL A 157 1.82 -9.49 0.37
CA VAL A 157 1.35 -8.77 1.55
C VAL A 157 0.78 -9.75 2.55
N ASP A 158 1.25 -9.67 3.79
CA ASP A 158 0.65 -10.38 4.91
C ASP A 158 -0.52 -9.56 5.44
N LYS A 159 -1.72 -9.83 4.94
CA LYS A 159 -2.95 -9.17 5.40
C LYS A 159 -3.21 -9.57 6.86
N LYS A 160 -3.36 -8.58 7.73
CA LYS A 160 -3.71 -8.78 9.14
C LYS A 160 -5.11 -9.36 9.20
N ALA A 161 -5.29 -10.42 9.99
CA ALA A 161 -6.58 -11.10 10.12
C ALA A 161 -7.72 -10.10 10.38
N ALA A 162 -8.80 -10.23 9.59
CA ALA A 162 -9.93 -9.33 9.68
C ALA A 162 -10.57 -9.41 11.08
N GLY A 163 -10.37 -8.38 11.90
CA GLY A 163 -11.33 -8.07 12.95
C GLY A 163 -12.62 -7.62 12.29
N ALA A 164 -13.78 -7.95 12.86
CA ALA A 164 -15.06 -7.41 12.37
C ALA A 164 -15.01 -5.88 12.47
N GLY A 165 -14.73 -5.22 11.34
CA GLY A 165 -14.73 -3.77 11.26
C GLY A 165 -16.08 -3.20 11.66
N LYS A 166 -16.10 -1.96 12.15
CA LYS A 166 -17.35 -1.30 12.54
C LYS A 166 -18.25 -1.13 11.32
N VAL A 167 -19.32 -1.91 11.26
CA VAL A 167 -20.33 -1.80 10.19
C VAL A 167 -21.27 -0.64 10.51
N THR A 168 -21.42 0.29 9.56
CA THR A 168 -22.33 1.43 9.72
C THR A 168 -23.80 1.00 9.65
N LYS A 169 -24.69 1.78 10.27
CA LYS A 169 -26.14 1.52 10.19
C LYS A 169 -26.64 1.57 8.75
N SER A 170 -26.10 2.49 7.94
CA SER A 170 -26.36 2.56 6.50
C SER A 170 -25.96 1.27 5.76
N ALA A 171 -24.77 0.72 6.03
CA ALA A 171 -24.31 -0.53 5.42
C ALA A 171 -25.15 -1.74 5.85
N GLN A 172 -25.52 -1.83 7.13
CA GLN A 172 -26.41 -2.89 7.63
C GLN A 172 -27.79 -2.87 6.97
N LYS A 173 -28.32 -1.68 6.66
CA LYS A 173 -29.59 -1.55 5.93
C LYS A 173 -29.46 -1.97 4.47
N ALA A 174 -28.35 -1.61 3.82
CA ALA A 174 -28.09 -2.01 2.43
C ALA A 174 -27.97 -3.53 2.28
N GLN A 175 -27.30 -4.21 3.22
CA GLN A 175 -27.16 -5.67 3.22
C GLN A 175 -28.47 -6.44 3.45
N LYS A 176 -29.50 -5.79 4.01
CA LYS A 176 -30.83 -6.38 4.25
C LYS A 176 -31.86 -6.08 3.16
N ALA A 177 -31.51 -5.21 2.22
CA ALA A 177 -32.39 -4.73 1.16
C ALA A 177 -32.13 -5.42 -0.19
N GLU A 178 -31.31 -6.47 -0.19
CA GLU A 178 -31.09 -7.39 -1.31
C GLU A 178 -31.81 -8.71 -1.07
#